data_AF-M6CWW6-F1
#
_entry.id   AF-M6CWW6-F1
#
_cell.length_a   1.000
_cell.length_b   1.000
_cell.length_c   1.000
_cell.angle_alpha   90.00
_cell.angle_beta   90.00
_cell.angle_gamma   90.00
#
_symmetry.space_group_name_H-M   'P 1'
#
loop_
_entity.id
_entity.type
_entity.pdbx_description
1 polymer ?
#
loop_
_entity_poly.entity_id
_entity_poly.type
_entity_poly.pdbx_seq_one_letter_code
_entity_poly.pdbx_strand_id
1 'polypeptide(L)'
;MLSDNKKIQNSFIEWIKDGAITILNQDNEHFPLIHHYMEKYSDRPMDFTDASLVSLSEVYEIKDILTLDSDFLFYKTKKGKALNIINSEMIKS
;
A
#
# COMPACT_ATOMS: atom_id res chain seq x y z
N MET A 1 -7.99 14.39 0.89
CA MET A 1 -7.10 14.53 2.06
C MET A 1 -5.76 15.06 1.56
N LEU A 2 -5.15 16.03 2.26
CA LEU A 2 -4.10 16.98 1.79
C LEU A 2 -4.56 18.15 0.88
N SER A 3 -5.86 18.34 0.67
CA SER A 3 -6.38 19.35 -0.25
C SER A 3 -5.96 20.78 0.14
N ASP A 4 -5.14 21.38 -0.74
CA ASP A 4 -4.69 22.78 -0.88
C ASP A 4 -4.04 23.51 0.31
N ASN A 5 -4.00 22.90 1.49
CA ASN A 5 -3.35 23.51 2.65
C ASN A 5 -1.83 23.29 2.59
N LYS A 6 -1.13 24.23 1.95
CA LYS A 6 0.35 24.25 1.84
C LYS A 6 1.05 24.10 3.19
N LYS A 7 0.46 24.60 4.27
CA LYS A 7 1.03 24.46 5.62
C LYS A 7 1.04 22.99 6.05
N ILE A 8 -0.07 22.26 5.84
CA ILE A 8 -0.16 20.83 6.17
C ILE A 8 0.82 20.03 5.32
N GLN A 9 0.91 20.32 4.01
CA GLN A 9 1.85 19.65 3.13
C GLN A 9 3.31 19.88 3.57
N ASN A 10 3.70 21.11 3.87
CA ASN A 10 5.04 21.40 4.38
C ASN A 10 5.31 20.72 5.72
N SER A 11 4.35 20.74 6.65
CA SER A 11 4.50 20.05 7.94
C SER A 11 4.63 18.53 7.78
N PHE A 12 3.94 17.94 6.80
CA PHE A 12 4.09 16.53 6.47
C PHE A 12 5.50 16.21 5.93
N ILE A 13 6.03 17.06 5.04
CA ILE A 13 7.40 16.89 4.53
C ILE A 13 8.45 17.03 5.63
N GLU A 14 8.33 18.03 6.51
CA GLU A 14 9.23 18.20 7.66
C GLU A 14 9.20 16.97 8.58
N TRP A 15 8.01 16.44 8.86
CA TRP A 15 7.84 15.23 9.66
C TRP A 15 8.51 14.00 9.04
N ILE A 16 8.41 13.83 7.71
CA ILE A 16 9.15 12.76 6.99
C ILE A 16 10.65 12.98 7.09
N LYS A 17 11.13 14.22 6.88
CA LYS A 17 12.55 14.58 6.93
C LYS A 17 13.16 14.30 8.30
N ASP A 18 12.39 14.46 9.36
CA ASP A 18 12.78 14.19 10.75
C ASP A 18 12.76 12.67 11.10
N GLY A 19 12.52 11.79 10.12
CA GLY A 19 12.63 10.34 10.27
C GLY A 19 11.40 9.65 10.84
N ALA A 20 10.23 10.30 10.77
CA ALA A 20 9.02 9.74 11.36
C ALA A 20 8.43 8.54 10.62
N ILE A 21 8.86 8.30 9.37
CA ILE A 21 8.54 7.10 8.60
C ILE A 21 9.79 6.48 8.02
N THR A 22 9.75 5.17 7.82
CA THR A 22 10.76 4.46 7.02
C THR A 22 10.29 4.39 5.57
N ILE A 23 11.14 4.81 4.64
CA ILE A 23 10.87 4.71 3.20
C ILE A 23 11.45 3.38 2.71
N LEU A 24 10.58 2.49 2.23
CA LEU A 24 10.98 1.27 1.55
C LEU A 24 11.12 1.58 0.05
N ASN A 25 12.33 1.38 -0.48
CA ASN A 25 12.57 1.53 -1.91
C ASN A 25 12.17 0.25 -2.64
N GLN A 26 11.59 0.41 -3.82
CA GLN A 26 11.42 -0.68 -4.78
C GLN A 26 12.50 -0.58 -5.85
N ASP A 27 13.04 -1.73 -6.22
CA ASP A 27 13.98 -1.89 -7.33
C ASP A 27 13.43 -2.87 -8.38
N ASN A 28 14.21 -3.11 -9.43
CA ASN A 28 13.83 -3.97 -10.55
C ASN A 28 13.49 -5.42 -10.12
N GLU A 29 13.98 -5.89 -8.98
CA GLU A 29 13.69 -7.24 -8.49
C GLU A 29 12.24 -7.38 -7.99
N HIS A 30 11.59 -6.26 -7.67
CA HIS A 30 10.20 -6.23 -7.21
C HIS A 30 9.18 -6.28 -8.36
N PHE A 31 9.54 -5.79 -9.55
CA PHE A 31 8.61 -5.66 -10.68
C PHE A 31 7.99 -6.97 -11.18
N PRO A 32 8.69 -8.12 -11.20
CA PRO A 32 8.07 -9.40 -11.53
C PRO A 32 6.91 -9.75 -10.57
N LEU A 33 7.02 -9.39 -9.29
CA LEU A 33 5.97 -9.64 -8.31
C LEU A 33 4.80 -8.67 -8.48
N ILE A 34 5.10 -7.39 -8.75
CA ILE A 34 4.09 -6.38 -9.05
C ILE A 34 3.27 -6.78 -10.28
N HIS A 35 3.95 -7.14 -11.38
CA HIS A 35 3.31 -7.59 -12.61
C HIS A 35 2.40 -8.81 -12.36
N HIS A 36 2.90 -9.79 -11.60
CA HIS A 36 2.12 -10.95 -11.22
C HIS A 36 0.81 -10.57 -10.50
N TYR A 37 0.82 -9.60 -9.59
CA TYR A 37 -0.39 -9.19 -8.90
C TYR A 37 -1.36 -8.46 -9.82
N MET A 38 -0.85 -7.58 -10.70
CA MET A 38 -1.67 -6.91 -11.70
C MET A 38 -2.37 -7.91 -12.64
N GLU A 39 -1.67 -8.97 -13.06
CA GLU A 39 -2.28 -10.05 -13.85
C GLU A 39 -3.27 -10.87 -13.03
N LYS A 40 -2.93 -11.25 -11.79
CA LYS A 40 -3.78 -12.07 -10.91
C LYS A 40 -5.10 -11.40 -10.58
N TYR A 41 -5.10 -10.08 -10.43
CA TYR A 41 -6.26 -9.29 -10.06
C TYR A 41 -6.79 -8.43 -11.22
N SER A 42 -6.52 -8.81 -12.48
CA SER A 42 -6.97 -8.07 -13.66
C SER A 42 -8.49 -7.91 -13.77
N ASP A 43 -9.24 -8.82 -13.15
CA ASP A 43 -10.71 -8.78 -13.10
C ASP A 43 -11.26 -7.88 -11.97
N ARG A 44 -10.38 -7.18 -11.25
CA ARG A 44 -10.65 -6.30 -10.11
C ARG A 44 -9.87 -4.98 -10.31
N PRO A 45 -10.19 -3.90 -9.59
CA PRO A 45 -9.60 -2.56 -9.81
C PRO A 45 -8.13 -2.41 -9.40
N MET A 46 -7.35 -3.50 -9.33
CA MET A 46 -5.95 -3.41 -8.93
C MET A 46 -5.14 -2.57 -9.92
N ASP A 47 -4.51 -1.51 -9.40
CA ASP A 47 -3.55 -0.72 -10.14
C ASP A 47 -2.10 -1.03 -9.75
N PHE A 48 -1.15 -0.29 -10.33
CA PHE A 48 0.27 -0.42 -10.01
C PHE A 48 0.58 -0.11 -8.54
N THR A 49 -0.13 0.85 -7.94
CA THR A 49 0.03 1.26 -6.54
C THR A 49 -0.38 0.13 -5.60
N ASP A 50 -1.52 -0.49 -5.86
CA ASP A 50 -2.03 -1.60 -5.06
C ASP A 50 -1.12 -2.82 -5.16
N ALA A 51 -0.74 -3.19 -6.39
CA ALA A 51 0.18 -4.28 -6.65
C ALA A 51 1.54 -4.04 -5.98
N SER A 52 2.01 -2.79 -5.94
CA SER A 52 3.24 -2.40 -5.25
C SER A 52 3.15 -2.62 -3.74
N LEU A 53 2.04 -2.22 -3.11
CA LEU A 53 1.84 -2.42 -1.67
C LEU A 53 1.70 -3.90 -1.29
N VAL A 54 0.97 -4.70 -2.08
CA VAL A 54 0.85 -6.15 -1.86
C VAL A 54 2.21 -6.84 -2.06
N SER A 55 3.01 -6.38 -3.03
CA SER A 55 4.37 -6.88 -3.26
C SER A 55 5.30 -6.59 -2.08
N LEU A 56 5.27 -5.37 -1.54
CA LEU A 56 6.05 -5.01 -0.36
C LEU A 56 5.63 -5.80 0.87
N SER A 57 4.32 -5.98 1.08
CA SER A 57 3.80 -6.84 2.15
C SER A 57 4.35 -8.26 2.07
N GLU A 58 4.44 -8.83 0.85
CA GLU A 58 4.97 -10.17 0.65
C GLU A 58 6.49 -10.25 0.90
N VAL A 59 7.26 -9.33 0.34
CA VAL A 59 8.74 -9.34 0.43
C VAL A 59 9.21 -9.10 1.87
N TYR A 60 8.60 -8.13 2.56
CA TYR A 60 9.00 -7.71 3.90
C TYR A 60 8.20 -8.37 5.02
N GLU A 61 7.29 -9.29 4.68
CA GLU A 61 6.37 -9.97 5.60
C GLU A 61 5.53 -9.02 6.47
N ILE A 62 5.25 -7.81 5.97
CA ILE A 62 4.42 -6.80 6.62
C ILE A 62 2.95 -7.16 6.38
N LYS A 63 2.23 -7.54 7.43
CA LYS A 63 0.82 -7.97 7.32
C LYS A 63 -0.17 -6.83 7.51
N ASP A 64 0.23 -5.84 8.30
CA ASP A 64 -0.62 -4.73 8.68
C ASP A 64 -0.55 -3.63 7.63
N ILE A 65 -1.71 -3.13 7.21
CA ILE A 65 -1.82 -2.04 6.26
C ILE A 65 -2.79 -0.98 6.78
N LEU A 66 -2.44 0.28 6.56
CA LEU A 66 -3.31 1.43 6.76
C LEU A 66 -3.78 1.91 5.38
N THR A 67 -5.08 1.80 5.10
CA THR A 67 -5.65 2.24 3.81
C THR A 67 -7.11 2.64 3.97
N LEU A 68 -7.58 3.54 3.10
CA LEU A 68 -9.00 3.87 2.99
C LEU A 68 -9.68 3.13 1.84
N ASP A 69 -8.90 2.36 1.07
CA ASP A 69 -9.37 1.61 -0.08
C ASP A 69 -9.87 0.23 0.34
N SER A 70 -11.14 -0.05 0.03
CA SER A 70 -11.81 -1.29 0.37
C SER A 70 -11.31 -2.48 -0.47
N ASP A 71 -10.65 -2.25 -1.60
CA ASP A 71 -10.16 -3.33 -2.47
C ASP A 71 -9.09 -4.20 -1.78
N PHE A 72 -8.36 -3.63 -0.82
CA PHE A 72 -7.39 -4.35 0.01
C PHE A 72 -8.00 -5.43 0.90
N LEU A 73 -9.32 -5.42 1.13
CA LEU A 73 -10.03 -6.51 1.81
C LEU A 73 -9.98 -7.82 1.00
N PHE A 74 -9.78 -7.73 -0.31
CA PHE A 74 -9.81 -8.88 -1.22
C PHE A 74 -8.42 -9.37 -1.63
N TYR A 75 -7.41 -8.52 -1.54
CA TYR A 75 -6.06 -8.85 -1.94
C TYR A 75 -5.38 -9.82 -0.97
N LYS A 76 -4.63 -10.75 -1.55
CA LYS A 76 -3.92 -11.81 -0.83
C LYS A 76 -2.56 -12.01 -1.45
N THR A 77 -1.57 -12.18 -0.58
CA THR A 77 -0.22 -12.61 -0.91
C THR A 77 -0.22 -13.93 -1.69
N LYS A 78 0.89 -14.31 -2.35
CA LYS A 78 1.07 -15.62 -3.00
C LYS A 78 0.89 -16.78 -2.03
N LYS A 79 1.25 -16.58 -0.76
CA LYS A 79 1.01 -17.54 0.34
C LYS A 79 -0.48 -17.66 0.73
N GLY A 80 -1.38 -16.93 0.05
CA GLY A 80 -2.82 -16.94 0.31
C GLY A 80 -3.24 -16.16 1.56
N LYS A 81 -2.32 -15.42 2.20
CA LYS A 81 -2.60 -14.64 3.40
C LYS A 81 -3.20 -13.29 3.00
N ALA A 82 -4.33 -12.95 3.63
CA ALA A 82 -4.93 -11.63 3.56
C ALA A 82 -4.11 -10.62 4.37
N LEU A 83 -4.23 -9.36 3.99
CA LEU A 83 -3.68 -8.22 4.74
C LEU A 83 -4.61 -7.90 5.92
N ASN A 84 -4.03 -7.43 7.01
CA ASN A 84 -4.76 -6.95 8.17
C ASN A 84 -4.91 -5.42 8.07
N ILE A 85 -6.13 -4.95 7.88
CA ILE A 85 -6.40 -3.52 7.80
C ILE A 85 -6.58 -2.97 9.21
N ILE A 86 -5.62 -2.15 9.65
CA ILE A 86 -5.59 -1.67 11.04
C ILE A 86 -6.63 -0.59 11.34
N ASN A 87 -7.16 0.07 10.30
CA ASN A 87 -8.16 1.12 10.38
C ASN A 87 -9.49 0.70 9.72
N SER A 88 -9.88 -0.56 9.91
CA SER A 88 -11.06 -1.17 9.26
C SER A 88 -12.36 -0.37 9.42
N GLU A 89 -12.51 0.35 10.54
CA GLU A 89 -13.64 1.22 10.86
C GLU A 89 -13.74 2.48 9.98
N MET A 90 -12.64 2.85 9.30
CA MET A 90 -12.58 4.03 8.42
C MET A 90 -12.84 3.70 6.95
N ILE A 91 -12.92 2.42 6.59
CA ILE A 91 -13.25 1.99 5.23
C ILE A 91 -14.76 2.07 5.03
N LYS A 92 -15.17 2.85 4.03
CA LYS A 92 -16.59 2.95 3.65
C LYS A 92 -16.93 1.84 2.66
N SER A 93 -18.03 1.13 2.91
CA SER A 93 -18.67 0.21 1.96
C SER A 93 -19.30 0.94 0.80
#